data_AF-A0A7K2EIV8-F1
#
_entry.id   AF-A0A7K2EIV8-F1
#
_cell.length_a   1.000
_cell.length_b   1.000
_cell.length_c   1.000
_cell.angle_alpha   90.00
_cell.angle_beta   90.00
_cell.angle_gamma   90.00
#
_symmetry.space_group_name_H-M   'P 1'
#
loop_
_entity.id
_entity.type
_entity.pdbx_description
1 polymer ?
#
loop_
_entity_poly.entity_id
_entity_poly.type
_entity_poly.pdbx_seq_one_letter_code
_entity_poly.pdbx_strand_id
1 'polypeptide(L)'
;DFVCLNFANPDMVGHTGVFEAAVKAVEAVDEAARMVVEAARAANYGISIIADHGNADCMRNEDGSPHTAHTTALVPHLIIRDGFLGPIRPGKLGDIAPTILKLMGLSIPKTMTGNVLVDI
;
A
#
# COMPACT_ATOMS: atom_id res chain seq x y z
N ASP A 1 -3.89 15.27 11.96
CA ASP A 1 -2.48 15.04 11.57
C ASP A 1 -2.39 13.96 10.52
N PHE A 2 -1.23 13.81 9.88
CA PHE A 2 -0.99 12.82 8.84
C PHE A 2 0.43 12.29 8.96
N VAL A 3 0.59 10.97 8.82
CA VAL A 3 1.87 10.27 8.81
C VAL A 3 1.95 9.44 7.54
N CYS A 4 3.09 9.51 6.86
CA CYS A 4 3.39 8.69 5.68
C CYS A 4 4.66 7.88 5.95
N LEU A 5 4.58 6.57 5.71
CA LEU A 5 5.67 5.63 5.94
C LEU A 5 5.82 4.74 4.71
N ASN A 6 7.07 4.44 4.34
CA ASN A 6 7.39 3.47 3.30
C ASN A 6 8.20 2.33 3.91
N PHE A 7 7.83 1.09 3.57
CA PHE A 7 8.63 -0.09 3.85
C PHE A 7 9.32 -0.52 2.55
N ALA A 8 10.64 -0.29 2.46
CA ALA A 8 11.40 -0.50 1.23
C ALA A 8 11.70 -1.98 0.93
N ASN A 9 11.54 -2.87 1.92
CA ASN A 9 12.10 -4.22 1.87
C ASN A 9 11.60 -5.07 0.69
N PRO A 10 10.28 -5.14 0.35
CA PRO A 10 9.81 -6.01 -0.71
C PRO A 10 10.38 -5.62 -2.08
N ASP A 11 10.60 -4.32 -2.31
CA ASP A 11 11.16 -3.82 -3.55
C ASP A 11 12.68 -4.01 -3.62
N MET A 12 13.40 -3.46 -2.63
CA MET A 12 14.86 -3.49 -2.61
C MET A 12 15.41 -4.91 -2.58
N VAL A 13 14.75 -5.83 -1.87
CA VAL A 13 15.14 -7.25 -1.85
C VAL A 13 14.59 -8.00 -3.06
N GLY A 14 13.42 -7.62 -3.58
CA GLY A 14 12.87 -8.14 -4.82
C GLY A 14 13.82 -7.95 -6.01
N HIS A 15 14.46 -6.79 -6.09
CA HIS A 15 15.51 -6.49 -7.09
C HIS A 15 16.73 -7.42 -7.06
N THR A 16 16.95 -8.18 -5.99
CA THR A 16 18.04 -9.18 -5.95
C THR A 16 17.73 -10.44 -6.76
N GLY A 17 16.45 -10.72 -7.04
CA GLY A 17 16.01 -11.96 -7.67
C GLY A 17 16.17 -13.21 -6.79
N VAL A 18 16.53 -13.05 -5.51
CA VAL A 18 16.69 -14.17 -4.57
C VAL A 18 15.36 -14.43 -3.85
N PHE A 19 14.62 -15.43 -4.31
CA PHE A 19 13.26 -15.75 -3.81
C PHE A 19 13.20 -15.87 -2.27
N GLU A 20 14.09 -16.67 -1.67
CA GLU A 20 14.13 -16.86 -0.22
C GLU A 20 14.43 -15.58 0.57
N ALA A 21 15.17 -14.63 -0.02
CA ALA A 21 15.41 -13.34 0.59
C ALA A 21 14.16 -12.44 0.50
N ALA A 22 13.47 -12.46 -0.65
CA ALA A 22 12.22 -11.72 -0.83
C ALA A 22 11.11 -12.20 0.10
N VAL A 23 11.00 -13.52 0.35
CA VAL A 23 10.07 -14.08 1.34
C VAL A 23 10.33 -13.47 2.73
N LYS A 24 11.58 -13.52 3.21
CA LYS A 24 11.95 -12.93 4.51
C LYS A 24 11.74 -11.42 4.56
N ALA A 25 11.94 -10.73 3.44
CA ALA A 25 11.71 -9.30 3.35
C ALA A 25 10.21 -8.97 3.54
N VAL A 26 9.32 -9.74 2.92
CA VAL A 26 7.87 -9.60 3.08
C VAL A 26 7.43 -9.97 4.50
N GLU A 27 7.94 -11.06 5.08
CA GLU A 27 7.64 -11.45 6.48
C GLU A 27 8.07 -10.37 7.48
N ALA A 28 9.24 -9.75 7.27
CA ALA A 28 9.70 -8.64 8.11
C ALA A 28 8.79 -7.40 8.00
N VAL A 29 8.26 -7.12 6.80
CA VAL A 29 7.31 -6.02 6.57
C VAL A 29 5.97 -6.32 7.22
N ASP A 30 5.49 -7.56 7.15
CA ASP A 30 4.23 -7.97 7.78
C ASP A 30 4.27 -7.72 9.30
N GLU A 31 5.34 -8.16 9.97
CA GLU A 31 5.52 -7.94 11.40
C GLU A 31 5.65 -6.44 11.73
N ALA A 32 6.43 -5.67 10.95
CA ALA A 32 6.56 -4.24 11.16
C ALA A 32 5.24 -3.48 10.91
N ALA A 33 4.50 -3.84 9.87
CA ALA A 33 3.20 -3.27 9.54
C ALA A 33 2.19 -3.56 10.66
N ARG A 34 2.19 -4.77 11.24
CA ARG A 34 1.37 -5.12 12.40
C ARG A 34 1.60 -4.14 13.56
N MET A 35 2.85 -3.90 13.94
CA MET A 35 3.17 -2.97 15.03
C MET A 35 2.67 -1.54 14.74
N VAL A 36 2.85 -1.05 13.52
CA VAL A 36 2.40 0.29 13.12
C VAL A 36 0.87 0.39 13.15
N VAL A 37 0.18 -0.62 12.61
CA VAL A 37 -1.28 -0.69 12.58
C VAL A 37 -1.85 -0.72 14.00
N GLU A 38 -1.31 -1.55 14.88
CA GLU A 38 -1.75 -1.65 16.28
C GLU A 38 -1.56 -0.32 17.02
N ALA A 39 -0.40 0.32 16.87
CA ALA A 39 -0.11 1.62 17.47
C ALA A 39 -1.05 2.73 16.94
N ALA A 40 -1.26 2.76 15.62
CA ALA A 40 -2.16 3.72 14.98
C ALA A 40 -3.61 3.55 15.47
N ARG A 41 -4.10 2.31 15.58
CA ARG A 41 -5.44 2.03 16.11
C ARG A 41 -5.57 2.45 17.58
N ALA A 42 -4.58 2.15 18.42
CA ALA A 42 -4.57 2.57 19.82
C ALA A 42 -4.60 4.11 19.98
N ALA A 43 -4.06 4.83 19.00
CA ALA A 43 -4.08 6.28 18.92
C ALA A 43 -5.29 6.86 18.15
N ASN A 44 -6.29 6.04 17.81
CA ASN A 44 -7.49 6.41 17.04
C ASN A 44 -7.21 7.01 15.63
N TYR A 45 -6.16 6.54 14.96
CA TYR A 45 -5.91 6.87 13.56
C TYR A 45 -6.69 5.96 12.61
N GLY A 46 -7.17 6.53 11.50
CA GLY A 46 -7.53 5.76 10.31
C GLY A 46 -6.29 5.41 9.51
N ILE A 47 -6.24 4.22 8.92
CA ILE A 47 -5.05 3.69 8.24
C ILE A 47 -5.42 3.38 6.79
N SER A 48 -4.57 3.79 5.86
CA SER A 48 -4.62 3.36 4.45
C SER A 48 -3.31 2.62 4.15
N ILE A 49 -3.41 1.36 3.73
CA ILE A 49 -2.27 0.52 3.32
C ILE A 49 -2.32 0.37 1.81
N ILE A 50 -1.25 0.78 1.14
CA ILE A 50 -1.09 0.69 -0.32
C ILE A 50 0.29 0.15 -0.68
N ALA A 51 0.50 -0.18 -1.96
CA ALA A 51 1.83 -0.19 -2.57
C ALA A 51 1.86 0.80 -3.74
N ASP A 52 3.03 1.28 -4.12
CA ASP A 52 3.25 2.14 -5.27
C ASP A 52 3.42 1.33 -6.57
N HIS A 53 3.96 0.12 -6.50
CA HIS A 53 4.00 -0.85 -7.59
C HIS A 53 4.21 -2.29 -7.07
N GLY A 54 4.25 -3.26 -7.99
CA GLY A 54 4.67 -4.63 -7.69
C GLY A 54 6.18 -4.85 -7.93
N ASN A 55 6.71 -5.90 -7.32
CA ASN A 55 8.07 -6.44 -7.48
C ASN A 55 8.12 -7.87 -6.92
N ALA A 56 8.03 -8.03 -5.59
CA ALA A 56 8.14 -9.31 -4.89
C ALA A 56 7.03 -10.33 -5.21
N ASP A 57 5.96 -9.91 -5.89
CA ASP A 57 4.91 -10.77 -6.44
C ASP A 57 5.40 -11.67 -7.60
N CYS A 58 6.52 -11.30 -8.25
CA CYS A 58 7.13 -12.10 -9.30
C CYS A 58 8.67 -12.13 -9.15
N MET A 59 9.20 -13.27 -8.70
CA MET A 59 10.64 -13.46 -8.45
C MET A 59 11.35 -14.35 -9.48
N ARG A 60 10.60 -14.87 -10.47
CA ARG A 60 11.09 -15.77 -11.52
C ARG A 60 10.40 -15.45 -12.85
N ASN A 61 11.18 -15.40 -13.92
CA ASN A 61 10.68 -15.35 -15.29
C ASN A 61 10.10 -16.72 -15.70
N GLU A 62 9.37 -16.76 -16.81
CA GLU A 62 8.82 -18.00 -17.38
C GLU A 62 9.90 -19.05 -17.70
N ASP A 63 11.11 -18.60 -18.06
CA ASP A 63 12.27 -19.46 -18.33
C ASP A 63 13.00 -19.92 -17.05
N GLY A 64 12.51 -19.53 -15.87
CA GLY A 64 13.09 -19.86 -14.57
C GLY A 64 14.26 -18.98 -14.13
N SER A 65 14.70 -18.02 -14.95
CA SER A 65 15.72 -17.06 -14.55
C SER A 65 15.19 -16.09 -13.47
N PRO A 66 16.05 -15.49 -12.63
CA PRO A 66 15.62 -14.51 -11.64
C PRO A 66 14.93 -13.30 -12.29
N HIS A 67 13.76 -12.92 -11.76
CA HIS A 67 13.11 -11.66 -12.12
C HIS A 67 13.53 -10.58 -11.11
N THR A 68 14.07 -9.47 -11.62
CA THR A 68 14.65 -8.39 -10.80
C THR A 68 14.03 -7.02 -11.11
N ALA A 69 12.91 -6.98 -11.83
CA ALA A 69 12.25 -5.74 -12.25
C ALA A 69 10.94 -5.54 -11.49
N HIS A 70 10.36 -4.35 -11.61
CA HIS A 70 8.99 -4.12 -11.15
C HIS A 70 8.01 -4.93 -12.00
N THR A 71 6.82 -5.19 -11.45
CA THR A 71 5.71 -5.80 -12.19
C THR A 71 4.64 -4.76 -12.50
N THR A 72 3.72 -5.13 -13.40
CA THR A 72 2.51 -4.35 -13.70
C THR A 72 1.29 -4.86 -12.93
N ALA A 73 1.52 -5.65 -11.87
CA ALA A 73 0.46 -6.15 -11.02
C ALA A 73 -0.32 -5.00 -10.36
N LEU A 74 -1.62 -5.24 -10.12
CA LEU A 74 -2.41 -4.33 -9.31
C LEU A 74 -1.88 -4.30 -7.88
N VAL A 75 -1.88 -3.11 -7.28
CA VAL A 75 -1.47 -2.89 -5.89
C VAL A 75 -2.68 -2.90 -4.95
N PRO A 76 -2.53 -3.34 -3.69
CA PRO A 76 -3.61 -3.29 -2.72
C PRO A 76 -3.96 -1.84 -2.36
N HIS A 77 -5.21 -1.64 -1.94
CA HIS A 77 -5.62 -0.48 -1.16
C HIS A 77 -6.57 -0.96 -0.06
N LEU A 78 -6.07 -0.97 1.16
CA LEU A 78 -6.83 -1.37 2.36
C LEU A 78 -7.08 -0.14 3.21
N ILE A 79 -8.29 -0.03 3.77
CA ILE A 79 -8.64 1.03 4.74
C ILE A 79 -9.05 0.36 6.03
N ILE A 80 -8.37 0.70 7.13
CA ILE A 80 -8.69 0.23 8.47
C ILE A 80 -9.12 1.45 9.29
N ARG A 81 -10.42 1.53 9.57
CA ARG A 81 -11.02 2.63 10.34
C ARG A 81 -12.34 2.18 10.95
N ASP A 82 -12.53 2.51 12.22
CA ASP A 82 -13.80 2.23 12.90
C ASP A 82 -14.97 2.95 12.22
N GLY A 83 -16.05 2.21 11.97
CA GLY A 83 -17.25 2.71 11.28
C GLY A 83 -17.15 2.74 9.74
N PHE A 84 -15.99 2.46 9.15
CA PHE A 84 -15.87 2.31 7.70
C PHE A 84 -16.05 0.84 7.29
N LEU A 85 -17.18 0.54 6.64
CA LEU A 85 -17.50 -0.79 6.11
C LEU A 85 -17.77 -0.77 4.60
N GLY A 86 -17.60 0.39 3.97
CA GLY A 86 -17.93 0.61 2.56
C GLY A 86 -16.92 -0.05 1.61
N PRO A 87 -17.33 -0.38 0.38
CA PRO A 87 -16.41 -0.86 -0.63
C PRO A 87 -15.42 0.23 -1.02
N ILE A 88 -14.21 -0.19 -1.38
CA ILE A 88 -13.21 0.67 -2.02
C ILE A 88 -13.32 0.43 -3.52
N ARG A 89 -13.65 1.48 -4.28
CA ARG A 89 -13.75 1.41 -5.74
C ARG A 89 -12.37 1.19 -6.36
N PRO A 90 -12.27 0.49 -7.50
CA PRO A 90 -11.04 0.44 -8.30
C PRO A 90 -10.58 1.86 -8.70
N GLY A 91 -9.27 2.06 -8.76
CA GLY A 91 -8.67 3.35 -9.04
C GLY A 91 -7.18 3.27 -9.36
N LYS A 92 -6.50 4.41 -9.32
CA LYS A 92 -5.04 4.56 -9.53
C LYS A 92 -4.40 5.33 -8.37
N LEU A 93 -3.08 5.40 -8.33
CA LEU A 93 -2.34 6.07 -7.25
C LEU A 93 -2.75 7.54 -7.04
N GLY A 94 -3.08 8.27 -8.10
CA GLY A 94 -3.55 9.66 -8.01
C GLY A 94 -4.88 9.84 -7.26
N ASP A 95 -5.61 8.75 -7.02
CA ASP A 95 -6.91 8.73 -6.32
C ASP A 95 -6.74 8.53 -4.80
N ILE A 96 -5.55 8.15 -4.33
CA ILE A 96 -5.29 7.87 -2.91
C ILE A 96 -5.36 9.15 -2.07
N ALA A 97 -4.66 10.21 -2.45
CA ALA A 97 -4.66 11.46 -1.69
C ALA A 97 -6.06 12.12 -1.59
N PRO A 98 -6.86 12.25 -2.67
CA PRO A 98 -8.25 12.70 -2.58
C PRO A 98 -9.10 11.83 -1.64
N THR A 99 -8.91 10.51 -1.68
CA THR A 99 -9.63 9.57 -0.81
C THR A 99 -9.27 9.77 0.66
N ILE A 100 -7.99 9.94 0.99
CA ILE A 100 -7.52 10.23 2.35
C ILE A 100 -8.11 11.56 2.84
N LEU A 101 -8.07 12.63 2.03
CA LEU A 101 -8.65 13.92 2.41
C LEU A 101 -10.16 13.82 2.68
N LYS A 102 -10.89 13.08 1.84
CA LYS A 102 -12.32 12.81 2.04
C LYS A 102 -12.57 12.12 3.37
N LEU A 103 -11.80 11.07 3.71
CA LEU A 103 -11.89 10.37 4.99
C LEU A 103 -11.56 11.29 6.18
N MET A 104 -10.59 12.19 6.02
CA MET A 104 -10.24 13.17 7.05
C MET A 104 -11.28 14.30 7.20
N GLY A 105 -12.31 14.36 6.33
CA GLY A 105 -13.28 15.46 6.33
C GLY A 105 -12.69 16.79 5.83
N LEU A 106 -11.60 16.75 5.07
CA LEU A 106 -10.91 17.92 4.54
C LEU A 106 -11.35 18.24 3.11
N SER A 107 -11.27 19.52 2.73
CA SER A 107 -11.53 19.96 1.36
C SER A 107 -10.46 19.43 0.39
N ILE A 108 -10.88 18.92 -0.76
CA ILE A 108 -9.99 18.46 -1.83
C ILE A 108 -9.64 19.66 -2.74
N PRO A 109 -8.36 20.03 -2.90
CA PRO A 109 -7.96 21.10 -3.80
C PRO A 109 -8.35 20.81 -5.26
N LYS A 110 -8.74 21.85 -6.01
CA LYS A 110 -9.09 21.72 -7.44
C LYS A 110 -7.96 21.16 -8.33
N THR A 111 -6.71 21.28 -7.88
CA THR A 111 -5.53 20.74 -8.57
C THR A 111 -5.40 19.23 -8.42
N MET A 112 -6.05 18.61 -7.42
CA MET A 112 -6.13 17.16 -7.30
C MET A 112 -7.27 16.65 -8.18
N THR A 113 -6.93 16.11 -9.34
CA THR A 113 -7.87 15.63 -10.36
C THR A 113 -8.22 14.15 -10.22
N GLY A 114 -7.67 13.46 -9.23
CA GLY A 114 -8.01 12.07 -8.90
C GLY A 114 -9.42 11.93 -8.33
N ASN A 115 -9.96 10.73 -8.43
CA ASN A 115 -11.29 10.39 -7.93
C ASN A 115 -11.23 9.99 -6.46
N VAL A 116 -12.35 10.16 -5.75
CA VAL A 116 -12.54 9.61 -4.42
C VAL A 116 -13.04 8.17 -4.55
N LEU A 117 -12.33 7.22 -3.92
CA LEU A 117 -12.58 5.78 -4.08
C LEU A 117 -13.57 5.21 -3.06
N VAL A 118 -14.07 6.01 -2.12
CA VAL A 118 -14.97 5.56 -1.04
C VAL A 118 -16.21 6.43 -0.96
N ASP A 119 -17.27 5.84 -0.42
CA ASP A 119 -18.43 6.58 0.08
C ASP A 119 -18.31 6.73 1.60
N ILE A 120 -18.83 7.84 2.15
CA ILE A 120 -18.93 8.11 3.59
C ILE A 120 -20.40 8.16 3.96
#